data_AF-A0A2D9M4M6-F1
#
_entry.id   AF-A0A2D9M4M6-F1
#
_cell.length_a   1.000
_cell.length_b   1.000
_cell.length_c   1.000
_cell.angle_alpha   90.00
_cell.angle_beta   90.00
_cell.angle_gamma   90.00
#
_symmetry.space_group_name_H-M   'P 1'
#
loop_
_entity.id
_entity.type
_entity.pdbx_description
1 polymer ?
#
loop_
_entity_poly.entity_id
_entity_poly.type
_entity_poly.pdbx_seq_one_letter_code
_entity_poly.pdbx_strand_id
1 'polypeptide(L)'
;MSIYEQFARTWNDGDRGFGRHSYADAISAGYTPAQIAASVAGQRVGQRAQDMIAAAQPAYSRGESSGRSSARDDYQGVIDGLNNQISGYTNQISGLNNRINDFTLQVNDLTNKYDDALVTIDEVETARDKFESDLIKRTGEYEAARAEADRYREEAVGQQLRAVRSGSTAGGANQSQQMQGSLAGGRTGYSSDSGSDVGKIAELLRAQGGLTDSVLNRKGPVVEQLGGVPQASSDAKRRSPDAGTGSYYASRF
;
A
#
# COMPACT_ATOMS: atom_id res chain seq x y z
N MET A 1 11.44 78.48 1.67
CA MET A 1 12.65 79.28 1.93
C MET A 1 13.84 78.39 1.67
N SER A 2 14.73 78.77 0.75
CA SER A 2 15.89 77.95 0.39
C SER A 2 16.94 77.95 1.51
N ILE A 3 17.79 76.92 1.61
CA ILE A 3 18.91 76.88 2.57
C ILE A 3 19.80 78.12 2.39
N TYR A 4 20.01 78.57 1.16
CA TYR A 4 20.72 79.82 0.88
C TYR A 4 20.00 81.02 1.51
N GLU A 5 18.69 81.18 1.33
CA GLU A 5 17.92 82.29 1.93
C GLU A 5 17.95 82.29 3.46
N GLN A 6 17.93 81.09 4.07
CA GLN A 6 17.92 80.90 5.51
C GLN A 6 19.26 81.21 6.16
N PHE A 7 20.38 80.79 5.54
CA PHE A 7 21.69 80.85 6.18
C PHE A 7 22.66 81.84 5.52
N ALA A 8 22.33 82.46 4.38
CA ALA A 8 23.17 83.48 3.77
C ALA A 8 23.24 84.74 4.64
N ARG A 9 24.47 85.18 4.90
CA ARG A 9 24.79 86.36 5.70
C ARG A 9 25.24 87.50 4.77
N THR A 10 25.06 88.73 5.21
CA THR A 10 25.61 89.90 4.50
C THR A 10 27.12 89.97 4.73
N TRP A 11 27.86 90.13 3.65
CA TRP A 11 29.31 90.28 3.65
C TRP A 11 29.68 91.75 3.84
N ASN A 12 30.97 92.04 4.03
CA ASN A 12 31.47 93.40 4.26
C ASN A 12 31.21 94.35 3.08
N ASP A 13 30.91 93.83 1.89
CA ASP A 13 30.53 94.57 0.69
C ASP A 13 29.02 94.81 0.55
N GLY A 14 28.22 94.38 1.54
CA GLY A 14 26.77 94.57 1.56
C GLY A 14 25.98 93.47 0.85
N ASP A 15 26.63 92.61 0.08
CA ASP A 15 25.99 91.52 -0.64
C ASP A 15 25.76 90.29 0.25
N ARG A 16 24.69 89.54 -0.01
CA ARG A 16 24.45 88.26 0.67
C ARG A 16 25.30 87.17 0.05
N GLY A 17 25.89 86.33 0.89
CA GLY A 17 26.68 85.18 0.44
C GLY A 17 26.73 84.06 1.46
N PHE A 18 27.01 82.85 0.98
CA PHE A 18 27.11 81.66 1.80
C PHE A 18 28.56 81.44 2.26
N GLY A 19 28.83 81.68 3.53
CA GLY A 19 30.17 81.59 4.12
C GLY A 19 30.36 80.34 4.99
N ARG A 20 31.54 80.23 5.63
CA ARG A 20 31.86 79.14 6.56
C ARG A 20 30.85 79.02 7.70
N HIS A 21 30.43 80.15 8.28
CA HIS A 21 29.43 80.15 9.36
C HIS A 21 28.07 79.69 8.85
N SER A 22 27.64 80.15 7.67
CA SER A 22 26.42 79.68 7.01
C SER A 22 26.43 78.17 6.78
N TYR A 23 27.56 77.60 6.37
CA TYR A 23 27.72 76.15 6.23
C TYR A 23 27.58 75.44 7.59
N ALA A 24 28.27 75.90 8.63
CA ALA A 24 28.21 75.29 9.96
C ALA A 24 26.79 75.36 10.56
N ASP A 25 26.11 76.49 10.40
CA ASP A 25 24.73 76.69 10.86
C ASP A 25 23.78 75.75 10.11
N ALA A 26 23.92 75.62 8.79
CA ALA A 26 23.12 74.70 7.97
C ALA A 26 23.34 73.23 8.37
N ILE A 27 24.58 72.82 8.65
CA ILE A 27 24.87 71.47 9.17
C ILE A 27 24.22 71.28 10.56
N SER A 28 24.31 72.28 11.45
CA SER A 28 23.70 72.21 12.79
C SER A 28 22.17 72.12 12.75
N ALA A 29 21.56 72.69 11.70
CA ALA A 29 20.13 72.58 11.43
C ALA A 29 19.71 71.26 10.77
N GLY A 30 20.66 70.34 10.53
CA GLY A 30 20.40 68.98 10.02
C GLY A 30 20.45 68.84 8.50
N TYR A 31 20.87 69.88 7.76
CA TYR A 31 21.01 69.76 6.30
C TYR A 31 22.26 68.96 5.93
N THR A 32 22.14 68.08 4.93
CA THR A 32 23.30 67.33 4.44
C THR A 32 24.18 68.21 3.54
N PRO A 33 25.49 67.94 3.45
CA PRO A 33 26.37 68.68 2.54
C PRO A 33 25.93 68.63 1.07
N ALA A 34 25.24 67.57 0.65
CA ALA A 34 24.67 67.47 -0.69
C ALA A 34 23.48 68.43 -0.88
N GLN A 35 22.59 68.54 0.11
CA GLN A 35 21.48 69.51 0.11
C GLN A 35 22.02 70.94 0.14
N ILE A 36 23.04 71.21 0.95
CA ILE A 36 23.71 72.51 1.00
C ILE A 36 24.33 72.81 -0.37
N ALA A 37 25.11 71.90 -0.94
CA ALA A 37 25.72 72.06 -2.27
C ALA A 37 24.69 72.38 -3.36
N ALA A 38 23.58 71.64 -3.40
CA ALA A 38 22.50 71.86 -4.36
C ALA A 38 21.82 73.22 -4.17
N SER A 39 21.65 73.66 -2.93
CA SER A 39 20.98 74.94 -2.61
C SER A 39 21.83 76.18 -2.87
N VAL A 40 23.16 76.05 -2.84
CA VAL A 40 24.11 77.14 -3.09
C VAL A 40 24.68 77.11 -4.51
N ALA A 41 24.26 76.14 -5.33
CA ALA A 41 24.63 76.05 -6.73
C ALA A 41 24.18 77.32 -7.48
N GLY A 42 25.13 78.00 -8.12
CA GLY A 42 24.87 79.27 -8.82
C GLY A 42 24.76 80.51 -7.92
N GLN A 43 25.02 80.38 -6.62
CA GLN A 43 25.03 81.51 -5.66
C GLN A 43 26.45 81.92 -5.28
N ARG A 44 26.59 83.07 -4.60
CA ARG A 44 27.87 83.53 -4.09
C ARG A 44 28.28 82.71 -2.86
N VAL A 45 29.31 81.88 -2.99
CA VAL A 45 29.83 81.02 -1.92
C VAL A 45 31.29 81.38 -1.63
N GLY A 46 31.63 81.53 -0.35
CA GLY A 46 33.02 81.78 0.05
C GLY A 46 33.90 80.54 -0.10
N GLN A 47 35.18 80.72 -0.45
CA GLN A 47 36.14 79.64 -0.69
C GLN A 47 36.16 78.58 0.42
N ARG A 48 36.21 78.99 1.69
CA ARG A 48 36.19 78.05 2.83
C ARG A 48 34.91 77.21 2.90
N ALA A 49 33.76 77.76 2.48
CA ALA A 49 32.52 77.00 2.43
C ALA A 49 32.50 76.04 1.21
N GLN A 50 33.06 76.46 0.08
CA GLN A 50 33.26 75.59 -1.09
C GLN A 50 34.17 74.41 -0.75
N ASP A 51 35.29 74.65 -0.06
CA ASP A 51 36.22 73.61 0.38
C ASP A 51 35.55 72.61 1.34
N MET A 52 34.73 73.09 2.28
CA MET A 52 33.99 72.24 3.21
C MET A 52 32.91 71.40 2.51
N ILE A 53 32.22 71.98 1.53
CA ILE A 53 31.24 71.26 0.69
C ILE A 53 31.96 70.17 -0.11
N ALA A 54 33.06 70.52 -0.78
CA ALA A 54 33.84 69.61 -1.61
C ALA A 54 34.46 68.46 -0.79
N ALA A 55 34.95 68.75 0.42
CA ALA A 55 35.52 67.75 1.32
C ALA A 55 34.46 66.78 1.87
N ALA A 56 33.21 67.23 2.04
CA ALA A 56 32.16 66.41 2.65
C ALA A 56 31.41 65.52 1.64
N GLN A 57 31.29 65.93 0.38
CA GLN A 57 30.65 65.13 -0.69
C GLN A 57 31.09 63.65 -0.75
N PRO A 58 32.40 63.30 -0.77
CA PRO A 58 32.82 61.90 -0.89
C PRO A 58 32.45 61.04 0.34
N ALA A 59 32.37 61.62 1.53
CA ALA A 59 32.04 60.87 2.75
C ALA A 59 30.56 60.46 2.78
N TYR A 60 29.65 61.36 2.36
CA TYR A 60 28.22 61.07 2.32
C TYR A 60 27.84 60.09 1.22
N SER A 61 28.40 60.24 0.01
CA SER A 61 28.16 59.29 -1.08
C SER A 61 28.64 57.88 -0.73
N ARG A 62 29.76 57.75 0.00
CA ARG A 62 30.25 56.46 0.50
C ARG A 62 29.33 55.84 1.56
N GLY A 63 28.77 56.66 2.46
CA GLY A 63 27.81 56.20 3.47
C GLY A 63 26.51 55.68 2.85
N GLU A 64 25.92 56.41 1.91
CA GLU A 64 24.72 55.97 1.19
C GLU A 64 24.96 54.73 0.34
N SER A 65 26.10 54.65 -0.35
CA SER A 65 26.45 53.44 -1.12
C SER A 65 26.63 52.24 -0.20
N SER A 66 27.27 52.42 0.96
CA SER A 66 27.47 51.34 1.92
C SER A 66 26.14 50.86 2.50
N GLY A 67 25.23 51.77 2.87
CA GLY A 67 23.92 51.39 3.39
C GLY A 67 23.05 50.67 2.36
N ARG A 68 23.10 51.10 1.09
CA ARG A 68 22.40 50.41 -0.01
C ARG A 68 23.01 49.03 -0.30
N SER A 69 24.33 48.88 -0.18
CA SER A 69 25.00 47.59 -0.29
C SER A 69 24.56 46.64 0.81
N SER A 70 24.56 47.08 2.09
CA SER A 70 24.10 46.26 3.20
C SER A 70 22.65 45.82 3.05
N ALA A 71 21.75 46.73 2.67
CA ALA A 71 20.34 46.38 2.42
C ALA A 71 20.20 45.35 1.29
N ARG A 72 21.00 45.47 0.22
CA ARG A 72 21.02 44.48 -0.88
C ARG A 72 21.48 43.10 -0.38
N ASP A 73 22.54 43.06 0.43
CA ASP A 73 23.08 41.82 0.96
C ASP A 73 22.06 41.12 1.88
N ASP A 74 21.33 41.88 2.70
CA ASP A 74 20.24 41.37 3.53
C ASP A 74 19.11 40.77 2.68
N TYR A 75 18.68 41.49 1.63
CA TYR A 75 17.67 40.97 0.70
C TYR A 75 18.15 39.71 -0.03
N GLN A 76 19.42 39.67 -0.43
CA GLN A 76 20.00 38.49 -1.06
C GLN A 76 19.97 37.28 -0.12
N GLY A 77 20.31 37.48 1.16
CA GLY A 77 20.22 36.42 2.18
C GLY A 77 18.79 35.89 2.38
N VAL A 78 17.80 36.78 2.37
CA VAL A 78 16.38 36.37 2.43
C VAL A 78 15.98 35.56 1.18
N ILE A 79 16.38 36.01 0.00
CA ILE A 79 16.11 35.30 -1.27
C ILE A 79 16.75 33.90 -1.25
N ASP A 80 18.01 33.79 -0.82
CA ASP A 80 18.70 32.52 -0.75
C ASP A 80 18.04 31.57 0.29
N GLY A 81 17.60 32.11 1.43
CA GLY A 81 16.81 31.38 2.42
C GLY A 81 15.51 30.82 1.86
N LEU A 82 14.74 31.66 1.16
CA LEU A 82 13.49 31.25 0.51
C LEU A 82 13.73 30.21 -0.59
N ASN A 83 14.79 30.38 -1.40
CA ASN A 83 15.15 29.41 -2.45
C ASN A 83 15.50 28.03 -1.87
N ASN A 84 16.19 27.99 -0.73
CA ASN A 84 16.46 26.75 -0.02
C ASN A 84 15.18 26.08 0.51
N GLN A 85 14.25 26.87 1.06
CA GLN A 85 12.95 26.36 1.51
C GLN A 85 12.12 25.80 0.34
N ILE A 86 12.05 26.53 -0.78
CA ILE A 86 11.37 26.08 -2.00
C ILE A 86 11.97 24.75 -2.47
N SER A 87 13.29 24.65 -2.53
CA SER A 87 13.98 23.40 -2.92
C SER A 87 13.64 22.24 -1.98
N GLY A 88 13.58 22.51 -0.66
CA GLY A 88 13.13 21.54 0.34
C GLY A 88 11.70 21.06 0.09
N TYR A 89 10.76 21.98 -0.14
CA TYR A 89 9.37 21.63 -0.44
C TYR A 89 9.22 20.90 -1.76
N THR A 90 9.97 21.28 -2.81
CA THR A 90 9.97 20.57 -4.09
C THR A 90 10.39 19.11 -3.93
N ASN A 91 11.44 18.85 -3.14
CA ASN A 91 11.89 17.49 -2.85
C ASN A 91 10.85 16.69 -2.07
N GLN A 92 10.20 17.32 -1.07
CA GLN A 92 9.13 16.68 -0.31
C GLN A 92 7.93 16.32 -1.20
N ILE A 93 7.50 17.25 -2.07
CA ILE A 93 6.41 17.02 -3.02
C ILE A 93 6.76 15.87 -3.97
N SER A 94 7.98 15.83 -4.50
CA SER A 94 8.43 14.73 -5.35
C SER A 94 8.39 13.39 -4.61
N GLY A 95 8.85 13.34 -3.37
CA GLY A 95 8.78 12.13 -2.53
C GLY A 95 7.34 11.69 -2.24
N LEU A 96 6.44 12.63 -1.96
CA LEU A 96 5.02 12.33 -1.76
C LEU A 96 4.36 11.82 -3.05
N ASN A 97 4.66 12.41 -4.20
CA ASN A 97 4.13 11.96 -5.49
C ASN A 97 4.55 10.51 -5.81
N ASN A 98 5.81 10.16 -5.52
CA ASN A 98 6.28 8.78 -5.70
C ASN A 98 5.49 7.80 -4.82
N ARG A 99 5.27 8.15 -3.54
CA ARG A 99 4.47 7.32 -2.62
C ARG A 99 3.02 7.18 -3.06
N ILE A 100 2.42 8.25 -3.59
CA ILE A 100 1.07 8.20 -4.16
C ILE A 100 1.03 7.21 -5.33
N ASN A 101 1.98 7.29 -6.25
CA ASN A 101 2.06 6.38 -7.39
C ASN A 101 2.21 4.92 -6.93
N ASP A 102 3.07 4.65 -5.95
CA ASP A 102 3.24 3.31 -5.39
C ASP A 102 1.93 2.78 -4.78
N PHE A 103 1.22 3.61 -4.00
CA PHE A 103 -0.06 3.22 -3.44
C PHE A 103 -1.14 3.02 -4.50
N THR A 104 -1.16 3.84 -5.56
CA THR A 104 -2.07 3.64 -6.68
C THR A 104 -1.83 2.30 -7.37
N LEU A 105 -0.57 1.93 -7.59
CA LEU A 105 -0.22 0.63 -8.18
C LEU A 105 -0.64 -0.54 -7.27
N GLN A 106 -0.42 -0.42 -5.95
CA GLN A 106 -0.86 -1.44 -5.00
C GLN A 106 -2.38 -1.60 -5.00
N VAL A 107 -3.13 -0.50 -4.97
CA VAL A 107 -4.59 -0.55 -5.03
C VAL A 107 -5.06 -1.26 -6.30
N ASN A 108 -4.48 -0.93 -7.46
CA ASN A 108 -4.85 -1.58 -8.71
C ASN A 108 -4.55 -3.10 -8.70
N ASP A 109 -3.39 -3.51 -8.16
CA ASP A 109 -3.05 -4.93 -8.00
C ASP A 109 -4.03 -5.66 -7.07
N LEU A 110 -4.40 -5.05 -5.94
CA LEU A 110 -5.39 -5.59 -5.02
C LEU A 110 -6.79 -5.66 -5.64
N THR A 111 -7.18 -4.67 -6.42
CA THR A 111 -8.47 -4.67 -7.15
C THR A 111 -8.51 -5.82 -8.16
N ASN A 112 -7.46 -6.02 -8.96
CA ASN A 112 -7.40 -7.12 -9.91
C ASN A 112 -7.49 -8.49 -9.21
N LYS A 113 -6.75 -8.67 -8.10
CA LYS A 113 -6.82 -9.90 -7.29
C LYS A 113 -8.20 -10.15 -6.70
N TYR A 114 -8.90 -9.08 -6.31
CA TYR A 114 -10.26 -9.17 -5.81
C TYR A 114 -11.24 -9.58 -6.91
N ASP A 115 -11.12 -8.99 -8.11
CA ASP A 115 -11.95 -9.34 -9.25
C ASP A 115 -11.71 -10.80 -9.69
N ASP A 116 -10.45 -11.24 -9.73
CA ASP A 116 -10.09 -12.64 -9.99
C ASP A 116 -10.72 -13.57 -8.93
N ALA A 117 -10.66 -13.20 -7.65
CA ALA A 117 -11.28 -13.98 -6.58
C ALA A 117 -12.79 -14.08 -6.74
N LEU A 118 -13.48 -13.01 -7.15
CA LEU A 118 -14.91 -13.05 -7.43
C LEU A 118 -15.25 -14.01 -8.57
N VAL A 119 -14.45 -14.03 -9.64
CA VAL A 119 -14.62 -15.01 -10.74
C VAL A 119 -14.45 -16.43 -10.22
N THR A 120 -13.42 -16.70 -9.40
CA THR A 120 -13.23 -18.05 -8.83
C THR A 120 -14.39 -18.48 -7.93
N ILE A 121 -15.02 -17.55 -7.21
CA ILE A 121 -16.20 -17.85 -6.39
C ILE A 121 -17.36 -18.27 -7.29
N ASP A 122 -17.65 -17.51 -8.35
CA ASP A 122 -18.73 -17.82 -9.30
C ASP A 122 -18.54 -19.19 -9.98
N GLU A 123 -17.29 -19.51 -10.35
CA GLU A 123 -16.92 -20.81 -10.91
C GLU A 123 -17.16 -21.96 -9.91
N VAL A 124 -16.77 -21.77 -8.64
CA VAL A 124 -16.96 -22.76 -7.57
C VAL A 124 -18.44 -22.94 -7.25
N GLU A 125 -19.23 -21.88 -7.23
CA GLU A 125 -20.68 -21.96 -7.04
C GLU A 125 -21.35 -22.72 -8.17
N THR A 126 -21.00 -22.43 -9.42
CA THR A 126 -21.50 -23.16 -10.59
C THR A 126 -21.12 -24.65 -10.53
N ALA A 127 -19.87 -24.96 -10.14
CA ALA A 127 -19.42 -26.33 -9.98
C ALA A 127 -20.20 -27.05 -8.86
N ARG A 128 -20.41 -26.40 -7.71
CA ARG A 128 -21.21 -26.92 -6.59
C ARG A 128 -22.63 -27.27 -7.06
N ASP A 129 -23.30 -26.36 -7.74
CA ASP A 129 -24.69 -26.55 -8.17
C ASP A 129 -24.82 -27.71 -9.17
N LYS A 130 -23.82 -27.85 -10.05
CA LYS A 130 -23.72 -29.00 -10.95
C LYS A 130 -23.54 -30.31 -10.19
N PHE A 131 -22.63 -30.36 -9.21
CA PHE A 131 -22.44 -31.55 -8.39
C PHE A 131 -23.69 -31.93 -7.60
N GLU A 132 -24.41 -30.94 -7.06
CA GLU A 132 -25.68 -31.16 -6.36
C GLU A 132 -26.75 -31.74 -7.29
N SER A 133 -26.89 -31.20 -8.50
CA SER A 133 -27.81 -31.73 -9.51
C SER A 133 -27.47 -33.18 -9.90
N ASP A 134 -26.19 -33.47 -10.14
CA ASP A 134 -25.72 -34.82 -10.47
C ASP A 134 -25.93 -35.79 -9.31
N LEU A 135 -25.76 -35.34 -8.06
CA LEU A 135 -25.99 -36.14 -6.86
C LEU A 135 -27.47 -36.52 -6.72
N ILE A 136 -28.38 -35.55 -6.89
CA ILE A 136 -29.83 -35.80 -6.85
C ILE A 136 -30.20 -36.83 -7.92
N LYS A 137 -29.72 -36.66 -9.15
CA LYS A 137 -29.98 -37.57 -10.25
C LYS A 137 -29.50 -39.00 -9.94
N ARG A 138 -28.24 -39.16 -9.52
CA ARG A 138 -27.67 -40.47 -9.19
C ARG A 138 -28.37 -41.14 -8.01
N THR A 139 -28.81 -40.35 -7.02
CA THR A 139 -29.58 -40.86 -5.89
C THR A 139 -30.93 -41.41 -6.36
N GLY A 140 -31.63 -40.69 -7.23
CA GLY A 140 -32.87 -41.17 -7.84
C GLY A 140 -32.68 -42.44 -8.68
N GLU A 141 -31.62 -42.50 -9.50
CA GLU A 141 -31.26 -43.70 -10.28
C GLU A 141 -30.97 -44.90 -9.38
N TYR A 142 -30.24 -44.69 -8.28
CA TYR A 142 -29.94 -45.74 -7.30
C TYR A 142 -31.21 -46.25 -6.60
N GLU A 143 -32.11 -45.37 -6.17
CA GLU A 143 -33.37 -45.75 -5.55
C GLU A 143 -34.27 -46.54 -6.51
N ALA A 144 -34.36 -46.11 -7.77
CA ALA A 144 -35.10 -46.82 -8.81
C ALA A 144 -34.53 -48.23 -9.06
N ALA A 145 -33.21 -48.34 -9.23
CA ALA A 145 -32.52 -49.62 -9.44
C ALA A 145 -32.68 -50.55 -8.22
N ARG A 146 -32.64 -50.00 -7.00
CA ARG A 146 -32.88 -50.75 -5.77
C ARG A 146 -34.31 -51.29 -5.72
N ALA A 147 -35.30 -50.45 -6.02
CA ALA A 147 -36.71 -50.87 -6.04
C ALA A 147 -36.96 -51.95 -7.09
N GLU A 148 -36.30 -51.88 -8.25
CA GLU A 148 -36.38 -52.93 -9.28
C GLU A 148 -35.73 -54.23 -8.81
N ALA A 149 -34.56 -54.17 -8.18
CA ALA A 149 -33.91 -55.36 -7.61
C ALA A 149 -34.75 -56.04 -6.52
N ASP A 150 -35.43 -55.25 -5.67
CA ASP A 150 -36.34 -55.77 -4.65
C ASP A 150 -37.55 -56.47 -5.28
N ARG A 151 -38.13 -55.93 -6.37
CA ARG A 151 -39.19 -56.62 -7.13
C ARG A 151 -38.73 -57.95 -7.70
N TYR A 152 -37.57 -58.00 -8.37
CA TYR A 152 -37.03 -59.26 -8.91
C TYR A 152 -36.79 -60.30 -7.80
N ARG A 153 -36.34 -59.86 -6.62
CA ARG A 153 -36.16 -60.72 -5.45
C ARG A 153 -37.51 -61.30 -4.99
N GLU A 154 -38.54 -60.47 -4.88
CA GLU A 154 -39.88 -60.90 -4.49
C GLU A 154 -40.50 -61.86 -5.52
N GLU A 155 -40.35 -61.60 -6.81
CA GLU A 155 -40.81 -62.48 -7.88
C GLU A 155 -40.12 -63.84 -7.82
N ALA A 156 -38.78 -63.86 -7.66
CA ALA A 156 -38.01 -65.08 -7.52
C ALA A 156 -38.42 -65.90 -6.29
N VAL A 157 -38.60 -65.25 -5.13
CA VAL A 157 -39.10 -65.89 -3.90
C VAL A 157 -40.53 -66.42 -4.12
N GLY A 158 -41.40 -65.65 -4.79
CA GLY A 158 -42.76 -66.06 -5.11
C GLY A 158 -42.83 -67.26 -6.06
N GLN A 159 -41.90 -67.37 -7.02
CA GLN A 159 -41.78 -68.54 -7.90
C GLN A 159 -41.28 -69.76 -7.12
N GLN A 160 -40.27 -69.61 -6.26
CA GLN A 160 -39.79 -70.69 -5.40
C GLN A 160 -40.89 -71.21 -4.47
N LEU A 161 -41.64 -70.33 -3.83
CA LEU A 161 -42.77 -70.72 -2.97
C LEU A 161 -43.89 -71.43 -3.76
N ARG A 162 -44.19 -70.98 -4.98
CA ARG A 162 -45.14 -71.67 -5.87
C ARG A 162 -44.64 -73.07 -6.25
N ALA A 163 -43.37 -73.22 -6.60
CA ALA A 163 -42.77 -74.51 -6.91
C ALA A 163 -42.78 -75.47 -5.70
N VAL A 164 -42.50 -74.98 -4.50
CA VAL A 164 -42.62 -75.77 -3.26
C VAL A 164 -44.07 -76.20 -3.02
N ARG A 165 -45.05 -75.28 -3.18
CA ARG A 165 -46.47 -75.60 -3.01
C ARG A 165 -47.01 -76.59 -4.05
N SER A 166 -46.65 -76.44 -5.33
CA SER A 166 -47.08 -77.39 -6.37
C SER A 166 -46.36 -78.74 -6.24
N GLY A 167 -45.09 -78.74 -5.86
CA GLY A 167 -44.33 -79.95 -5.56
C GLY A 167 -44.87 -80.71 -4.35
N SER A 168 -45.37 -80.00 -3.33
CA SER A 168 -45.99 -80.62 -2.14
C SER A 168 -47.41 -81.14 -2.35
N THR A 169 -48.11 -80.71 -3.41
CA THR A 169 -49.51 -81.11 -3.67
C THR A 169 -49.67 -82.10 -4.83
N ALA A 170 -48.68 -82.23 -5.72
CA ALA A 170 -48.70 -83.21 -6.82
C ALA A 170 -48.05 -84.58 -6.50
N GLY A 171 -47.47 -84.76 -5.31
CA GLY A 171 -46.70 -85.96 -4.94
C GLY A 171 -47.08 -86.59 -3.61
N GLY A 172 -48.28 -86.29 -3.08
CA GLY A 172 -48.85 -86.97 -1.90
C GLY A 172 -49.30 -88.41 -2.20
N ALA A 173 -48.45 -89.20 -2.85
CA ALA A 173 -48.59 -90.65 -2.93
C ALA A 173 -47.19 -91.26 -3.08
N ASN A 174 -46.75 -91.95 -2.01
CA ASN A 174 -45.70 -92.96 -1.98
C ASN A 174 -44.34 -92.61 -2.59
N GLN A 175 -43.36 -92.38 -1.71
CA GLN A 175 -42.15 -93.23 -1.71
C GLN A 175 -41.39 -93.05 -0.39
N SER A 176 -41.73 -93.91 0.56
CA SER A 176 -40.76 -94.42 1.52
C SER A 176 -39.70 -95.24 0.77
N GLN A 177 -38.46 -95.16 1.23
CA GLN A 177 -37.30 -95.98 0.91
C GLN A 177 -36.32 -95.41 -0.12
N GLN A 178 -35.10 -95.20 0.40
CA GLN A 178 -33.83 -95.10 -0.29
C GLN A 178 -33.69 -93.92 -1.25
N MET A 179 -33.02 -92.86 -0.78
CA MET A 179 -31.81 -92.37 -1.44
C MET A 179 -30.99 -91.58 -0.41
N GLN A 180 -30.06 -92.33 0.16
CA GLN A 180 -28.95 -91.90 0.98
C GLN A 180 -27.88 -91.36 0.03
N GLY A 181 -27.45 -90.12 0.26
CA GLY A 181 -26.12 -89.65 -0.15
C GLY A 181 -26.04 -88.86 -1.45
N SER A 182 -26.02 -87.54 -1.33
CA SER A 182 -24.85 -86.71 -1.64
C SER A 182 -25.31 -85.25 -1.68
N LEU A 183 -25.05 -84.52 -0.59
CA LEU A 183 -25.06 -83.07 -0.57
C LEU A 183 -23.93 -82.59 -1.50
N ALA A 184 -24.22 -82.52 -2.80
CA ALA A 184 -23.36 -81.89 -3.78
C ALA A 184 -23.34 -80.39 -3.46
N GLY A 185 -22.25 -79.96 -2.83
CA GLY A 185 -22.02 -78.58 -2.42
C GLY A 185 -22.19 -77.63 -3.60
N GLY A 186 -23.26 -76.84 -3.56
CA GLY A 186 -23.43 -75.63 -4.35
C GLY A 186 -22.41 -74.60 -3.90
N ARG A 187 -21.17 -74.75 -4.38
CA ARG A 187 -20.12 -73.75 -4.29
C ARG A 187 -20.52 -72.65 -5.27
N THR A 188 -21.21 -71.63 -4.78
CA THR A 188 -21.41 -70.36 -5.49
C THR A 188 -20.03 -69.74 -5.69
N GLY A 189 -19.42 -70.08 -6.83
CA GLY A 189 -18.25 -69.39 -7.33
C GLY A 189 -18.67 -67.97 -7.65
N TYR A 190 -18.30 -67.04 -6.77
CA TYR A 190 -18.10 -65.65 -7.19
C TYR A 190 -17.00 -65.69 -8.25
N SER A 191 -17.41 -65.77 -9.51
CA SER A 191 -16.57 -65.35 -10.62
C SER A 191 -16.40 -63.84 -10.45
N SER A 192 -15.30 -63.44 -9.82
CA SER A 192 -14.76 -62.10 -9.95
C SER A 192 -14.34 -61.95 -11.42
N ASP A 193 -15.32 -61.67 -12.27
CA ASP A 193 -15.05 -61.21 -13.62
C ASP A 193 -14.35 -59.86 -13.46
N SER A 194 -13.07 -59.88 -13.79
CA SER A 194 -12.15 -58.76 -13.78
C SER A 194 -12.59 -57.76 -14.85
N GLY A 195 -13.66 -57.04 -14.55
CA GLY A 195 -14.11 -55.90 -15.33
C GLY A 195 -13.10 -54.78 -15.18
N SER A 196 -12.41 -54.48 -16.27
CA SER A 196 -11.41 -53.43 -16.50
C SER A 196 -11.83 -52.00 -16.09
N ASP A 197 -13.00 -51.82 -15.49
CA ASP A 197 -13.58 -50.52 -15.18
C ASP A 197 -13.41 -50.14 -13.71
N VAL A 198 -13.30 -51.10 -12.79
CA VAL A 198 -12.96 -50.80 -11.39
C VAL A 198 -11.51 -50.32 -11.27
N GLY A 199 -10.61 -50.88 -12.10
CA GLY A 199 -9.24 -50.40 -12.23
C GLY A 199 -9.17 -48.97 -12.75
N LYS A 200 -9.99 -48.62 -13.75
CA LYS A 200 -10.07 -47.26 -14.29
C LYS A 200 -10.70 -46.27 -13.32
N ILE A 201 -11.68 -46.67 -12.52
CA ILE A 201 -12.27 -45.83 -11.46
C ILE A 201 -11.24 -45.61 -10.33
N ALA A 202 -10.50 -46.64 -9.93
CA ALA A 202 -9.42 -46.53 -8.95
C ALA A 202 -8.24 -45.69 -9.47
N GLU A 203 -7.94 -45.78 -10.76
CA GLU A 203 -6.88 -44.99 -11.42
C GLU A 203 -7.30 -43.53 -11.64
N LEU A 204 -8.58 -43.27 -11.95
CA LEU A 204 -9.16 -41.92 -11.95
C LEU A 204 -9.16 -41.31 -10.56
N LEU A 205 -9.57 -42.04 -9.51
CA LEU A 205 -9.51 -41.58 -8.12
C LEU A 205 -8.08 -41.33 -7.64
N ARG A 206 -7.09 -42.08 -8.15
CA ARG A 206 -5.67 -41.87 -7.84
C ARG A 206 -5.06 -40.71 -8.64
N ALA A 207 -5.51 -40.46 -9.87
CA ALA A 207 -5.09 -39.35 -10.72
C ALA A 207 -5.75 -38.00 -10.32
N GLN A 208 -6.93 -38.04 -9.69
CA GLN A 208 -7.66 -36.86 -9.22
C GLN A 208 -7.38 -36.46 -7.75
N GLY A 209 -6.35 -37.01 -7.11
CA GLY A 209 -5.96 -36.62 -5.74
C GLY A 209 -6.85 -37.23 -4.64
N GLY A 210 -7.09 -38.54 -4.70
CA GLY A 210 -7.96 -39.24 -3.76
C GLY A 210 -7.54 -39.12 -2.29
N LEU A 211 -8.48 -38.65 -1.45
CA LEU A 211 -8.78 -38.91 -0.02
C LEU A 211 -7.65 -39.02 1.02
N THR A 212 -6.39 -38.94 0.63
CA THR A 212 -5.20 -39.09 1.47
C THR A 212 -4.24 -37.92 1.33
N ASP A 213 -4.48 -37.00 0.37
CA ASP A 213 -3.90 -35.64 0.35
C ASP A 213 -4.67 -34.70 1.28
N SER A 214 -5.06 -35.23 2.44
CA SER A 214 -5.40 -34.40 3.58
C SER A 214 -4.12 -33.67 3.97
N VAL A 215 -4.21 -32.34 4.04
CA VAL A 215 -3.18 -31.42 4.53
C VAL A 215 -2.55 -31.87 5.89
N LEU A 216 -3.22 -32.79 6.59
CA LEU A 216 -2.79 -33.44 7.82
C LEU A 216 -1.74 -34.56 7.67
N ASN A 217 -1.49 -35.09 6.46
CA ASN A 217 -0.52 -36.17 6.23
C ASN A 217 0.83 -35.68 5.69
N ARG A 218 0.99 -34.39 5.41
CA ARG A 218 2.33 -33.81 5.25
C ARG A 218 2.99 -33.77 6.61
N LYS A 219 3.88 -34.72 6.88
CA LYS A 219 4.92 -34.61 7.92
C LYS A 219 5.88 -33.48 7.54
N GLY A 220 5.42 -32.26 7.75
CA GLY A 220 6.16 -31.03 7.61
C GLY A 220 5.46 -29.97 8.47
N PRO A 221 6.19 -29.02 9.06
CA PRO A 221 5.59 -28.04 9.94
C PRO A 221 4.52 -27.24 9.18
N VAL A 222 3.26 -27.30 9.66
CA VAL A 222 2.11 -26.52 9.13
C VAL A 222 2.19 -25.04 9.56
N VAL A 223 3.31 -24.65 10.18
CA VAL A 223 3.59 -23.29 10.59
C VAL A 223 4.95 -22.95 9.99
N GLU A 224 4.94 -22.26 8.86
CA GLU A 224 6.07 -21.38 8.53
C GLU A 224 6.08 -20.29 9.60
N GLN A 225 6.89 -20.50 10.64
CA GLN A 225 7.38 -19.36 11.39
C GLN A 225 8.10 -18.47 10.37
N LEU A 226 7.60 -17.25 10.17
CA LEU A 226 8.37 -16.13 9.64
C LEU A 226 9.54 -15.88 10.61
N GLY A 227 10.54 -16.74 10.50
CA GLY A 227 11.76 -16.74 11.27
C GLY A 227 12.89 -16.19 10.42
N GLY A 228 13.22 -14.93 10.71
CA GLY A 228 14.61 -14.50 10.86
C GLY A 228 15.54 -14.71 9.68
N VAL A 229 15.75 -13.63 8.94
CA VAL A 229 16.98 -13.42 8.16
C VAL A 229 18.20 -13.68 9.06
N PRO A 230 19.13 -14.59 8.70
CA PRO A 230 20.42 -14.68 9.37
C PRO A 230 21.31 -13.55 8.85
N GLN A 231 21.33 -12.43 9.56
CA GLN A 231 22.28 -11.36 9.29
C GLN A 231 23.64 -11.75 9.90
N ALA A 232 24.59 -11.98 9.00
CA ALA A 232 25.98 -12.26 9.34
C ALA A 232 26.58 -11.14 10.20
N SER A 233 27.32 -11.58 11.21
CA SER A 233 28.05 -10.79 12.19
C SER A 233 29.24 -10.03 11.58
N SER A 234 29.32 -8.73 11.84
CA SER A 234 30.60 -8.04 12.12
C SER A 234 30.35 -6.77 12.94
N ASP A 235 30.96 -6.76 14.13
CA ASP A 235 31.48 -5.60 14.86
C ASP A 235 30.55 -4.59 15.54
N ALA A 236 30.26 -4.91 16.80
CA ALA A 236 30.69 -4.15 17.98
C ALA A 236 30.67 -2.61 17.93
N LYS A 237 29.67 -1.99 18.59
CA LYS A 237 29.87 -1.23 19.85
C LYS A 237 28.60 -0.47 20.28
N ARG A 238 28.29 -0.62 21.59
CA ARG A 238 27.76 0.38 22.55
C ARG A 238 26.24 0.54 22.73
N ARG A 239 25.85 0.14 23.97
CA ARG A 239 24.98 0.78 24.97
C ARG A 239 23.59 0.16 25.20
N SER A 240 23.42 -0.24 26.46
CA SER A 240 22.30 -0.87 27.17
C SER A 240 21.14 0.12 27.48
N PRO A 241 20.12 -0.27 28.28
CA PRO A 241 18.81 -0.68 27.81
C PRO A 241 17.71 0.31 28.22
N ASP A 242 16.60 0.37 27.48
CA ASP A 242 15.37 0.95 28.01
C ASP A 242 14.19 0.02 27.76
N ALA A 243 13.41 -0.13 28.83
CA ALA A 243 12.36 -1.11 29.01
C ALA A 243 11.04 -0.58 28.44
N GLY A 244 10.31 -1.41 27.71
CA GLY A 244 9.02 -1.00 27.13
C GLY A 244 8.26 -2.12 26.43
N THR A 245 8.11 -3.27 27.08
CA THR A 245 7.18 -4.32 26.64
C THR A 245 5.74 -3.92 26.97
N GLY A 246 5.08 -3.22 26.04
CA GLY A 246 3.65 -2.89 26.08
C GLY A 246 2.85 -3.73 25.09
N SER A 247 2.52 -4.97 25.49
CA SER A 247 1.60 -5.86 24.78
C SER A 247 0.16 -5.34 24.89
N TYR A 248 -0.43 -4.87 23.79
CA TYR A 248 -1.82 -4.41 23.70
C TYR A 248 -2.84 -5.51 23.32
N TYR A 249 -2.50 -6.80 23.45
CA TYR A 249 -3.46 -7.90 23.28
C TYR A 249 -4.42 -8.10 24.47
N ALA A 250 -4.47 -7.18 25.43
CA ALA A 250 -5.24 -7.31 26.67
C ALA A 250 -6.57 -6.54 26.70
N SER A 251 -7.23 -6.29 25.57
CA SER A 251 -8.60 -5.77 25.60
C SER A 251 -9.53 -6.48 24.62
N ARG A 252 -10.56 -7.12 25.18
CA ARG A 252 -11.75 -7.75 24.56
C ARG A 252 -11.76 -9.28 24.56
N PHE A 253 -11.69 -9.85 25.77
CA PHE A 253 -12.61 -10.90 26.22
C PHE A 253 -13.02 -10.58 27.66
#